data_AF-A0A3L7VT14-F1
#
_entry.id   AF-A0A3L7VT14-F1
#
_cell.length_a   1.000
_cell.length_b   1.000
_cell.length_c   1.000
_cell.angle_alpha   90.00
_cell.angle_beta   90.00
_cell.angle_gamma   90.00
#
_symmetry.space_group_name_H-M   'P 1'
#
loop_
_entity.id
_entity.type
_entity.pdbx_description
1 polymer ?
#
loop_
_entity_poly.entity_id
_entity_poly.type
_entity_poly.pdbx_seq_one_letter_code
_entity_poly.pdbx_strand_id
1 'polypeptide(L)'
;SGLNISRRAATEILTLSFWVNCVLPAKMGDVYRGWLLKHNGATSFGNAVGTVIAERLVDLATVALLGAASTFVAFGGKLPPTALALTAIALGVAAATTLLLLVARGFAATLVYALPLPDAIKSGFTNAATSLRAGSGGRVIRTALPLSIAIWIGESIRLAAVAAALGLFVVNPAAGQIGIASALFVALVSAVLTVVPFTPAGIGIVEAGMVGILVALFGFTPESAIALALLDRLVGVGSLVVGGGALFAVSPYRRGVGSLR
;
A
#
# COMPACT_ATOMS: atom_id res chain seq x y z
N SER A 1 -10.55 -11.89 11.16
CA SER A 1 -10.52 -11.31 12.51
C SER A 1 -11.96 -11.19 13.01
N GLY A 2 -12.21 -11.49 14.30
CA GLY A 2 -13.53 -11.38 14.95
C GLY A 2 -13.69 -10.08 15.74
N LEU A 3 -12.93 -9.04 15.41
CA LEU A 3 -13.02 -7.75 16.10
C LEU A 3 -14.29 -7.04 15.66
N ASN A 4 -15.19 -6.81 16.61
CA ASN A 4 -16.45 -6.12 16.37
C ASN A 4 -16.21 -4.61 16.47
N ILE A 5 -15.70 -4.03 15.38
CA ILE A 5 -15.42 -2.60 15.25
C ILE A 5 -16.36 -2.04 14.18
N SER A 6 -17.00 -0.92 14.47
CA SER A 6 -17.88 -0.25 13.52
C SER A 6 -17.10 0.23 12.29
N ARG A 7 -17.76 0.27 11.13
CA ARG A 7 -17.11 0.72 9.88
C ARG A 7 -16.55 2.13 10.02
N ARG A 8 -17.29 3.02 10.69
CA ARG A 8 -16.85 4.39 10.98
C ARG A 8 -15.56 4.41 11.80
N ALA A 9 -15.50 3.64 12.88
CA ALA A 9 -14.32 3.55 13.73
C ALA A 9 -13.10 3.01 12.97
N ALA A 10 -13.31 1.95 12.17
CA ALA A 10 -12.26 1.38 11.33
C ALA A 10 -11.74 2.39 10.30
N THR A 11 -12.63 3.10 9.60
CA THR A 11 -12.25 4.13 8.62
C THR A 11 -11.47 5.26 9.28
N GLU A 12 -11.93 5.77 10.42
CA GLU A 12 -11.24 6.86 11.13
C GLU A 12 -9.83 6.44 11.58
N ILE A 13 -9.70 5.26 12.21
CA ILE A 13 -8.41 4.71 12.63
C ILE A 13 -7.47 4.49 11.43
N LEU A 14 -8.00 4.02 10.29
CA LEU A 14 -7.22 3.86 9.06
C LEU A 14 -6.78 5.20 8.47
N THR A 15 -7.64 6.22 8.44
CA THR A 15 -7.28 7.55 7.95
C THR A 15 -6.20 8.18 8.83
N LEU A 16 -6.30 8.05 10.16
CA LEU A 16 -5.25 8.49 11.07
C LEU A 16 -3.92 7.77 10.83
N SER A 17 -3.97 6.45 10.58
CA SER A 17 -2.81 5.65 10.19
C SER A 17 -2.19 6.15 8.89
N PHE A 18 -2.99 6.46 7.88
CA PHE A 18 -2.50 6.99 6.60
C PHE A 18 -1.88 8.36 6.75
N TRP A 19 -2.49 9.24 7.55
CA TRP A 19 -1.92 10.55 7.85
C TRP A 19 -0.53 10.44 8.51
N VAL A 20 -0.38 9.56 9.51
CA VAL A 20 0.92 9.33 10.14
C VAL A 20 1.95 8.77 9.14
N ASN A 21 1.53 7.90 8.22
CA ASN A 21 2.40 7.41 7.13
C ASN A 21 2.82 8.52 6.14
N CYS A 22 2.04 9.59 6.02
CA CYS A 22 2.41 10.74 5.20
C CYS A 22 3.44 11.64 5.90
N VAL A 23 3.33 11.79 7.22
CA VAL A 23 4.15 12.74 8.00
C VAL A 23 5.44 12.10 8.52
N LEU A 24 5.41 10.82 8.87
CA LEU A 24 6.54 10.09 9.45
C LEU A 24 7.13 9.06 8.47
N PRO A 25 8.46 8.82 8.53
CA PRO A 25 9.09 7.76 7.74
C PRO A 25 8.75 6.37 8.29
N ALA A 26 9.34 5.34 7.70
CA ALA A 26 9.26 3.95 8.18
C ALA A 26 7.85 3.35 8.34
N LYS A 27 6.85 3.89 7.62
CA LYS A 27 5.45 3.47 7.70
C LYS A 27 4.93 3.37 9.15
N MET A 28 5.37 4.32 10.01
CA MET A 28 5.03 4.36 11.43
C MET A 28 3.52 4.43 11.71
N GLY A 29 2.72 4.86 10.74
CA GLY A 29 1.27 4.85 10.83
C GLY A 29 0.69 3.46 11.04
N ASP A 30 1.30 2.42 10.48
CA ASP A 30 0.86 1.04 10.66
C ASP A 30 1.04 0.57 12.12
N VAL A 31 2.11 1.02 12.77
CA VAL A 31 2.35 0.82 14.20
C VAL A 31 1.37 1.65 15.03
N TYR A 32 1.14 2.90 14.62
CA TYR A 32 0.18 3.80 15.26
C TYR A 32 -1.25 3.26 15.21
N ARG A 33 -1.66 2.61 14.11
CA ARG A 33 -2.92 1.87 14.00
C ARG A 33 -3.04 0.79 15.06
N GLY A 34 -1.97 0.00 15.23
CA GLY A 34 -1.90 -1.04 16.25
C GLY A 34 -2.00 -0.47 17.67
N TRP A 35 -1.37 0.69 17.90
CA TRP A 35 -1.46 1.40 19.17
C TRP A 35 -2.87 1.94 19.43
N LEU A 36 -3.51 2.60 18.46
CA LEU A 36 -4.88 3.13 18.60
C LEU A 36 -5.90 2.03 18.94
N LEU A 37 -5.79 0.87 18.28
CA LEU A 37 -6.64 -0.29 18.56
C LEU A 37 -6.46 -0.80 20.00
N LYS A 38 -5.22 -0.86 20.50
CA LYS A 38 -4.96 -1.20 21.91
C LYS A 38 -5.49 -0.12 22.86
N HIS A 39 -5.18 1.14 22.56
CA HIS A 39 -5.47 2.27 23.43
C HIS A 39 -6.97 2.50 23.64
N ASN A 40 -7.80 2.13 22.65
CA ASN A 40 -9.26 2.21 22.72
C ASN A 40 -9.93 0.86 23.08
N GLY A 41 -9.14 -0.14 23.53
CA GLY A 41 -9.69 -1.39 24.08
C GLY A 41 -10.14 -2.44 23.07
N ALA A 42 -9.75 -2.35 21.80
CA ALA A 42 -10.15 -3.31 20.77
C ALA A 42 -9.44 -4.67 20.91
N THR A 43 -8.10 -4.65 21.06
CA THR A 43 -7.26 -5.87 21.10
C THR A 43 -5.88 -5.57 21.68
N SER A 44 -5.05 -6.59 21.90
CA SER A 44 -3.65 -6.40 22.30
C SER A 44 -2.82 -5.79 21.16
N PHE A 45 -1.76 -5.04 21.50
CA PHE A 45 -0.88 -4.42 20.50
C PHE A 45 -0.25 -5.45 19.54
N GLY A 46 0.23 -6.57 20.07
CA GLY A 46 0.80 -7.65 19.25
C GLY A 46 -0.19 -8.26 18.27
N ASN A 47 -1.45 -8.45 18.69
CA ASN A 47 -2.51 -8.92 17.78
C ASN A 47 -2.79 -7.90 16.68
N ALA A 48 -2.91 -6.61 17.05
CA ALA A 48 -3.18 -5.55 16.08
C ALA A 48 -2.03 -5.43 15.06
N VAL A 49 -0.78 -5.36 15.51
CA VAL A 49 0.40 -5.32 14.63
C VAL A 49 0.47 -6.55 13.73
N GLY A 50 0.20 -7.74 14.27
CA GLY A 50 0.16 -8.98 13.50
C GLY A 50 -0.88 -8.97 12.37
N THR A 51 -2.06 -8.40 12.62
CA THR A 51 -3.07 -8.20 11.55
C THR A 51 -2.63 -7.17 10.50
N VAL A 52 -1.91 -6.13 10.90
CA VAL A 52 -1.38 -5.12 9.96
C VAL A 52 -0.35 -5.74 9.03
N ILE A 53 0.61 -6.50 9.57
CA ILE A 53 1.65 -7.18 8.78
C ILE A 53 1.00 -8.14 7.79
N ALA A 54 0.00 -8.90 8.24
CA ALA A 54 -0.74 -9.83 7.39
C ALA A 54 -1.39 -9.13 6.19
N GLU A 55 -2.13 -8.04 6.46
CA GLU A 55 -2.77 -7.22 5.43
C GLU A 55 -1.75 -6.66 4.45
N ARG A 56 -0.63 -6.11 4.95
CA ARG A 56 0.41 -5.51 4.10
C ARG A 56 1.07 -6.50 3.16
N LEU A 57 1.31 -7.73 3.60
CA LEU A 57 1.90 -8.75 2.75
C LEU A 57 0.95 -9.19 1.63
N VAL A 58 -0.35 -9.31 1.93
CA VAL A 58 -1.37 -9.63 0.91
C VAL A 58 -1.55 -8.48 -0.07
N ASP A 59 -1.62 -7.25 0.44
CA ASP A 59 -1.77 -6.05 -0.37
C ASP A 59 -0.56 -5.83 -1.29
N LEU A 60 0.67 -5.97 -0.75
CA LEU A 60 1.89 -5.86 -1.53
C LEU A 60 2.00 -6.93 -2.62
N ALA A 61 1.62 -8.18 -2.32
CA ALA A 61 1.54 -9.23 -3.35
C ALA A 61 0.51 -8.88 -4.43
N THR A 62 -0.65 -8.33 -4.03
CA THR A 62 -1.72 -7.92 -4.95
C THR A 62 -1.25 -6.81 -5.88
N VAL A 63 -0.64 -5.74 -5.34
CA VAL A 63 -0.05 -4.63 -6.12
C VAL A 63 0.96 -5.16 -7.13
N ALA A 64 1.88 -6.00 -6.67
CA ALA A 64 2.96 -6.49 -7.49
C ALA A 64 2.45 -7.35 -8.66
N LEU A 65 1.45 -8.21 -8.42
CA LEU A 65 0.83 -9.03 -9.47
C LEU A 65 0.01 -8.18 -10.44
N LEU A 66 -0.79 -7.25 -9.94
CA LEU A 66 -1.52 -6.30 -10.79
C LEU A 66 -0.56 -5.45 -11.62
N GLY A 67 0.57 -5.05 -11.03
CA GLY A 67 1.61 -4.27 -11.70
C GLY A 67 2.18 -5.04 -12.87
N ALA A 68 2.63 -6.28 -12.63
CA ALA A 68 3.13 -7.16 -13.68
C ALA A 68 2.11 -7.40 -14.80
N ALA A 69 0.84 -7.64 -14.45
CA ALA A 69 -0.23 -7.83 -15.43
C ALA A 69 -0.47 -6.55 -16.25
N SER A 70 -0.48 -5.38 -15.60
CA SER A 70 -0.66 -4.09 -16.28
C SER A 70 0.50 -3.78 -17.23
N THR A 71 1.74 -4.15 -16.90
CA THR A 71 2.89 -4.00 -17.80
C THR A 71 2.69 -4.83 -19.07
N PHE A 72 2.27 -6.09 -18.94
CA PHE A 72 2.04 -6.96 -20.09
C PHE A 72 1.00 -6.38 -21.05
N VAL A 73 -0.09 -5.83 -20.51
CA VAL A 73 -1.15 -5.17 -21.29
C VAL A 73 -0.65 -3.86 -21.90
N ALA A 74 0.06 -3.02 -21.14
CA ALA A 74 0.51 -1.70 -21.58
C ALA A 74 1.51 -1.77 -22.76
N PHE A 75 2.35 -2.81 -22.82
CA PHE A 75 3.34 -2.99 -23.88
C PHE A 75 2.99 -4.11 -24.89
N GLY A 76 1.77 -4.65 -24.84
CA GLY A 76 1.31 -5.69 -25.77
C GLY A 76 2.23 -6.91 -25.83
N GLY A 77 2.83 -7.30 -24.70
CA GLY A 77 3.78 -8.40 -24.59
C GLY A 77 5.22 -8.12 -25.07
N LYS A 78 5.49 -6.98 -25.71
CA LYS A 78 6.85 -6.57 -26.13
C LYS A 78 7.47 -5.63 -25.10
N LEU A 79 7.94 -6.21 -24.00
CA LEU A 79 8.46 -5.46 -22.86
C LEU A 79 9.83 -4.84 -23.19
N PRO A 80 9.98 -3.50 -23.15
CA PRO A 80 11.31 -2.89 -23.19
C PRO A 80 12.14 -3.36 -21.96
N PRO A 81 13.49 -3.36 -22.03
CA PRO A 81 14.34 -3.91 -20.97
C PRO A 81 14.04 -3.36 -19.57
N THR A 82 13.72 -2.07 -19.49
CA THR A 82 13.31 -1.37 -18.26
C THR A 82 11.96 -1.86 -17.73
N ALA A 83 10.96 -2.04 -18.58
CA ALA A 83 9.66 -2.61 -18.18
C ALA A 83 9.79 -4.08 -17.75
N LEU A 84 10.65 -4.85 -18.41
CA LEU A 84 10.97 -6.22 -18.02
C LEU A 84 11.63 -6.26 -16.64
N ALA A 85 12.61 -5.40 -16.38
CA ALA A 85 13.27 -5.31 -15.08
C ALA A 85 12.29 -4.94 -13.97
N LEU A 86 11.44 -3.93 -14.18
CA LEU A 86 10.39 -3.54 -13.22
C LEU A 86 9.39 -4.69 -12.97
N THR A 87 9.01 -5.42 -14.02
CA THR A 87 8.13 -6.59 -13.89
C THR A 87 8.80 -7.72 -13.11
N ALA A 88 10.08 -7.99 -13.37
CA ALA A 88 10.85 -9.00 -12.63
C ALA A 88 10.97 -8.63 -11.14
N ILE A 89 11.23 -7.35 -10.83
CA ILE A 89 11.24 -6.85 -9.45
C ILE A 89 9.87 -7.04 -8.80
N ALA A 90 8.79 -6.66 -9.48
CA ALA A 90 7.43 -6.83 -8.95
C ALA A 90 7.12 -8.31 -8.66
N LEU A 91 7.37 -9.20 -9.62
CA LEU A 91 7.19 -10.65 -9.42
C LEU A 91 8.07 -11.21 -8.31
N GLY A 92 9.32 -10.74 -8.20
CA GLY A 92 10.23 -11.09 -7.11
C GLY A 92 9.70 -10.65 -5.74
N VAL A 93 9.15 -9.44 -5.63
CA VAL A 93 8.49 -8.94 -4.42
C VAL A 93 7.27 -9.79 -4.08
N ALA A 94 6.39 -10.06 -5.05
CA ALA A 94 5.20 -10.90 -4.85
C ALA A 94 5.59 -12.33 -4.39
N ALA A 95 6.62 -12.91 -5.00
CA ALA A 95 7.13 -14.23 -4.62
C ALA A 95 7.72 -14.21 -3.21
N ALA A 96 8.52 -13.19 -2.87
CA ALA A 96 9.11 -13.05 -1.54
C ALA A 96 8.06 -12.84 -0.45
N THR A 97 7.05 -12.00 -0.67
CA THR A 97 5.95 -11.78 0.29
C THR A 97 5.11 -13.04 0.44
N THR A 98 4.82 -13.73 -0.67
CA THR A 98 4.08 -15.01 -0.64
C THR A 98 4.87 -16.08 0.11
N LEU A 99 6.18 -16.21 -0.13
CA LEU A 99 7.05 -17.14 0.58
C LEU A 99 7.10 -16.81 2.07
N LEU A 100 7.26 -15.54 2.44
CA LEU A 100 7.24 -15.09 3.82
C LEU A 100 5.92 -15.46 4.51
N LEU A 101 4.79 -15.27 3.83
CA LEU A 101 3.47 -15.69 4.30
C LEU A 101 3.37 -17.21 4.50
N LEU A 102 3.94 -18.01 3.60
CA LEU A 102 3.94 -19.47 3.68
C LEU A 102 4.86 -19.99 4.79
N VAL A 103 6.05 -19.39 4.96
CA VAL A 103 6.98 -19.70 6.06
C VAL A 103 6.36 -19.34 7.41
N ALA A 104 5.72 -18.17 7.51
CA ALA A 104 4.97 -17.73 8.68
C ALA A 104 3.80 -18.67 9.01
N ARG A 105 3.25 -19.39 8.02
CA ARG A 105 2.16 -20.35 8.18
C ARG A 105 2.57 -21.71 8.73
N GLY A 106 3.85 -22.10 8.79
CA GLY A 106 4.23 -23.48 9.15
C GLY A 106 5.55 -23.63 9.91
N PHE A 107 6.59 -22.96 9.45
CA PHE A 107 7.98 -23.20 9.90
C PHE A 107 8.44 -22.18 10.95
N ALA A 108 7.92 -20.95 10.88
CA ALA A 108 8.40 -19.85 11.70
C ALA A 108 7.99 -19.94 13.19
N ALA A 109 6.88 -20.61 13.53
CA ALA A 109 6.51 -20.81 14.93
C ALA A 109 7.60 -21.63 15.66
N THR A 110 8.06 -22.72 15.06
CA THR A 110 9.12 -23.58 15.63
C THR A 110 10.47 -22.85 15.71
N LEU A 111 10.83 -22.07 14.69
CA LEU A 111 12.10 -21.34 14.64
C LEU A 111 12.14 -20.12 15.59
N VAL A 112 11.03 -19.39 15.72
CA VAL A 112 10.92 -18.22 16.64
C VAL A 112 10.94 -18.66 18.11
N TYR A 113 10.37 -19.83 18.43
CA TYR A 113 10.50 -20.42 19.76
C TYR A 113 11.92 -20.96 20.04
N ALA A 114 12.71 -21.26 19.01
CA ALA A 114 14.11 -21.69 19.15
C ALA A 114 15.09 -20.51 19.37
N LEU A 115 14.70 -19.27 19.08
CA LEU A 115 15.54 -18.08 19.25
C LEU A 115 15.36 -17.43 20.64
N PRO A 116 16.44 -16.87 21.24
CA PRO A 116 16.37 -16.17 22.53
C PRO A 116 15.80 -14.75 22.38
N LEU A 117 14.57 -14.66 21.87
CA LEU A 117 13.83 -13.40 21.72
C LEU A 117 12.96 -13.12 22.95
N PRO A 118 12.72 -11.83 23.30
CA PRO A 118 11.75 -11.42 24.30
C PRO A 118 10.34 -11.96 24.03
N ASP A 119 9.59 -12.31 25.08
CA ASP A 119 8.26 -12.92 24.97
C ASP A 119 7.23 -12.01 24.28
N ALA A 120 7.41 -10.69 24.34
CA ALA A 120 6.60 -9.73 23.60
C ALA A 120 6.75 -9.88 22.06
N ILE A 121 7.94 -10.23 21.58
CA ILE A 121 8.22 -10.46 20.16
C ILE A 121 7.72 -11.84 19.73
N LYS A 122 7.95 -12.87 20.56
CA LYS A 122 7.45 -14.23 20.32
C LYS A 122 5.93 -14.26 20.23
N SER A 123 5.24 -13.65 21.19
CA SER A 123 3.78 -13.52 21.20
C SER A 123 3.27 -12.68 20.05
N GLY A 124 3.93 -11.57 19.68
CA GLY A 124 3.61 -10.81 18.48
C GLY A 124 3.68 -11.65 17.20
N PHE A 125 4.72 -12.48 17.06
CA PHE A 125 4.94 -13.33 15.89
C PHE A 125 3.94 -14.49 15.83
N THR A 126 3.68 -15.18 16.93
CA THR A 126 2.68 -16.26 16.98
C THR A 126 1.28 -15.73 16.76
N ASN A 127 0.96 -14.55 17.28
CA ASN A 127 -0.31 -13.87 17.03
C ASN A 127 -0.42 -13.38 15.57
N ALA A 128 0.66 -12.89 14.97
CA ALA A 128 0.71 -12.55 13.54
C ALA A 128 0.52 -13.80 12.67
N ALA A 129 1.23 -14.89 12.96
CA ALA A 129 1.09 -16.18 12.26
C ALA A 129 -0.32 -16.78 12.43
N THR A 130 -0.92 -16.64 13.61
CA THR A 130 -2.28 -17.12 13.90
C THR A 130 -3.32 -16.22 13.23
N SER A 131 -3.13 -14.90 13.25
CA SER A 131 -3.96 -13.93 12.52
C SER A 131 -3.83 -14.09 11.03
N LEU A 132 -2.66 -14.49 10.53
CA LEU A 132 -2.41 -14.88 9.15
C LEU A 132 -3.14 -16.18 8.81
N ARG A 133 -3.00 -17.24 9.60
CA ARG A 133 -3.73 -18.51 9.38
C ARG A 133 -5.25 -18.30 9.42
N ALA A 134 -5.76 -17.59 10.42
CA ALA A 134 -7.18 -17.23 10.52
C ALA A 134 -7.62 -16.24 9.43
N GLY A 135 -6.72 -15.35 9.02
CA GLY A 135 -6.89 -14.33 8.00
C GLY A 135 -6.57 -14.78 6.58
N SER A 136 -6.26 -16.05 6.38
CA SER A 136 -5.94 -16.63 5.07
C SER A 136 -6.82 -17.83 4.75
N GLY A 137 -7.85 -18.07 5.57
CA GLY A 137 -9.02 -18.83 5.16
C GLY A 137 -9.69 -18.15 3.97
N GLY A 138 -10.32 -18.93 3.09
CA GLY A 138 -10.89 -18.45 1.83
C GLY A 138 -11.85 -17.25 1.98
N ARG A 139 -12.44 -17.03 3.16
CA ARG A 139 -13.29 -15.87 3.46
C ARG A 139 -12.53 -14.53 3.43
N VAL A 140 -11.30 -14.45 3.94
CA VAL A 140 -10.54 -13.20 3.91
C VAL A 140 -10.02 -12.91 2.52
N ILE A 141 -9.55 -13.93 1.78
CA ILE A 141 -9.22 -13.76 0.36
C ILE A 141 -10.45 -13.29 -0.42
N ARG A 142 -11.63 -13.86 -0.19
CA ARG A 142 -12.89 -13.44 -0.85
C ARG A 142 -13.37 -12.03 -0.48
N THR A 143 -12.90 -11.43 0.60
CA THR A 143 -13.37 -10.11 1.08
C THR A 143 -12.32 -9.02 0.96
N ALA A 144 -11.07 -9.29 1.32
CA ALA A 144 -9.97 -8.34 1.26
C ALA A 144 -9.40 -8.17 -0.16
N LEU A 145 -9.34 -9.24 -0.97
CA LEU A 145 -8.81 -9.14 -2.32
C LEU A 145 -9.65 -8.21 -3.21
N PRO A 146 -10.99 -8.30 -3.26
CA PRO A 146 -11.79 -7.35 -4.04
C PRO A 146 -11.62 -5.90 -3.57
N LEU A 147 -11.47 -5.68 -2.25
CA LEU A 147 -11.25 -4.34 -1.68
C LEU A 147 -9.86 -3.79 -2.06
N SER A 148 -8.81 -4.62 -1.99
CA SER A 148 -7.46 -4.21 -2.42
C SER A 148 -7.46 -3.90 -3.92
N ILE A 149 -8.05 -4.74 -4.76
CA ILE A 149 -8.21 -4.45 -6.19
C ILE A 149 -8.97 -3.13 -6.42
N ALA A 150 -10.07 -2.90 -5.69
CA ALA A 150 -10.84 -1.66 -5.80
C ALA A 150 -10.03 -0.43 -5.38
N ILE A 151 -9.19 -0.54 -4.34
CA ILE A 151 -8.27 0.52 -3.91
C ILE A 151 -7.27 0.84 -5.02
N TRP A 152 -6.64 -0.18 -5.62
CA TRP A 152 -5.65 0.03 -6.69
C TRP A 152 -6.26 0.55 -7.99
N ILE A 153 -7.46 0.11 -8.32
CA ILE A 153 -8.24 0.70 -9.42
C ILE A 153 -8.57 2.17 -9.10
N GLY A 154 -8.99 2.48 -7.88
CA GLY A 154 -9.26 3.86 -7.44
C GLY A 154 -8.01 4.76 -7.55
N GLU A 155 -6.85 4.25 -7.13
CA GLU A 155 -5.56 4.93 -7.27
C GLU A 155 -5.22 5.23 -8.73
N SER A 156 -5.47 4.25 -9.60
CA SER A 156 -5.23 4.37 -11.04
C SER A 156 -6.21 5.33 -11.71
N ILE A 157 -7.48 5.32 -11.30
CA ILE A 157 -8.50 6.28 -11.75
C ILE A 157 -8.11 7.69 -11.31
N ARG A 158 -7.61 7.88 -10.10
CA ARG A 158 -7.11 9.19 -9.64
C ARG A 158 -6.00 9.68 -10.55
N LEU A 159 -4.98 8.86 -10.81
CA LEU A 159 -3.88 9.22 -11.69
C LEU A 159 -4.38 9.55 -13.11
N ALA A 160 -5.30 8.74 -13.65
CA ALA A 160 -5.91 9.00 -14.96
C ALA A 160 -6.71 10.30 -14.99
N ALA A 161 -7.44 10.63 -13.92
CA ALA A 161 -8.18 11.89 -13.80
C ALA A 161 -7.24 13.11 -13.73
N VAL A 162 -6.12 12.99 -13.00
CA VAL A 162 -5.08 14.02 -12.95
C VAL A 162 -4.44 14.20 -14.32
N ALA A 163 -4.12 13.10 -15.01
CA ALA A 163 -3.60 13.16 -16.37
C ALA A 163 -4.60 13.78 -17.36
N ALA A 164 -5.90 13.47 -17.21
CA ALA A 164 -6.95 14.07 -18.02
C ALA A 164 -7.07 15.58 -17.78
N ALA A 165 -6.98 16.02 -16.53
CA ALA A 165 -6.97 17.44 -16.18
C ALA A 165 -5.79 18.21 -16.79
N LEU A 166 -4.65 17.54 -16.98
CA LEU A 166 -3.47 18.09 -17.66
C LEU A 166 -3.50 17.95 -19.19
N GLY A 167 -4.55 17.35 -19.76
CA GLY A 167 -4.64 17.08 -21.21
C GLY A 167 -3.73 15.96 -21.70
N LEU A 168 -3.22 15.10 -20.79
CA LEU A 168 -2.27 14.03 -21.07
C LEU A 168 -2.93 12.65 -21.22
N PHE A 169 -4.22 12.52 -20.88
CA PHE A 169 -4.94 11.25 -20.93
C PHE A 169 -5.66 11.01 -22.27
N VAL A 170 -5.39 9.86 -22.91
CA VAL A 170 -6.04 9.44 -24.16
C VAL A 170 -6.25 7.92 -24.15
N VAL A 171 -7.37 7.43 -24.71
CA VAL A 171 -7.70 5.99 -24.75
C VAL A 171 -6.64 5.18 -25.51
N ASN A 172 -6.19 5.69 -26.65
CA ASN A 172 -5.11 5.13 -27.47
C ASN A 172 -3.92 6.10 -27.44
N PRO A 173 -3.07 6.02 -26.40
CA PRO A 173 -2.03 7.01 -26.18
C PRO A 173 -0.92 6.91 -27.23
N ALA A 174 -0.46 8.06 -27.72
CA ALA A 174 0.84 8.18 -28.39
C ALA A 174 1.97 8.43 -27.36
N ALA A 175 3.21 8.52 -27.83
CA ALA A 175 4.31 8.96 -26.97
C ALA A 175 4.01 10.34 -26.36
N GLY A 176 4.26 10.49 -25.06
CA GLY A 176 3.92 11.69 -24.29
C GLY A 176 2.48 11.74 -23.77
N GLN A 177 1.72 10.66 -23.93
CA GLN A 177 0.35 10.53 -23.43
C GLN A 177 0.18 9.25 -22.62
N ILE A 178 -0.83 9.21 -21.75
CA ILE A 178 -1.14 8.07 -20.90
C ILE A 178 -2.56 7.57 -21.20
N GLY A 179 -2.72 6.27 -21.39
CA GLY A 179 -4.01 5.59 -21.46
C GLY A 179 -4.32 4.78 -20.21
N ILE A 180 -5.38 3.97 -20.27
CA ILE A 180 -5.89 3.21 -19.11
C ILE A 180 -4.83 2.24 -18.56
N ALA A 181 -4.22 1.42 -19.42
CA ALA A 181 -3.25 0.42 -19.00
C ALA A 181 -1.96 1.05 -18.45
N SER A 182 -1.47 2.12 -19.09
CA SER A 182 -0.30 2.87 -18.62
C SER A 182 -0.57 3.63 -17.32
N ALA A 183 -1.78 4.15 -17.10
CA ALA A 183 -2.15 4.79 -15.84
C ALA A 183 -2.18 3.76 -14.70
N LEU A 184 -2.78 2.59 -14.92
CA LEU A 184 -2.74 1.47 -13.97
C LEU A 184 -1.29 1.07 -13.66
N PHE A 185 -0.46 0.91 -14.69
CA PHE A 185 0.95 0.56 -14.53
C PHE A 185 1.73 1.61 -13.73
N VAL A 186 1.65 2.88 -14.10
CA VAL A 186 2.39 3.97 -13.43
C VAL A 186 1.92 4.10 -11.97
N ALA A 187 0.61 4.01 -11.70
CA ALA A 187 0.07 4.07 -10.35
C ALA A 187 0.58 2.91 -9.48
N LEU A 188 0.62 1.68 -10.02
CA LEU A 188 1.10 0.50 -9.29
C LEU A 188 2.60 0.53 -9.05
N VAL A 189 3.41 0.95 -10.03
CA VAL A 189 4.86 1.10 -9.82
C VAL A 189 5.15 2.19 -8.80
N SER A 190 4.46 3.33 -8.90
CA SER A 190 4.53 4.42 -7.91
C SER A 190 4.20 3.90 -6.50
N ALA A 191 3.16 3.08 -6.35
CA ALA A 191 2.80 2.46 -5.09
C ALA A 191 3.91 1.59 -4.50
N VAL A 192 4.57 0.76 -5.32
CA VAL A 192 5.71 -0.06 -4.90
C VAL A 192 6.88 0.83 -4.42
N LEU A 193 7.15 1.93 -5.12
CA LEU A 193 8.20 2.87 -4.71
C LEU A 193 7.92 3.50 -3.35
N THR A 194 6.66 3.68 -2.96
CA THR A 194 6.30 4.19 -1.62
C THR A 194 6.58 3.19 -0.49
N VAL A 195 6.86 1.91 -0.79
CA VAL A 195 7.15 0.88 0.23
C VAL A 195 8.51 1.15 0.89
N VAL A 196 9.41 1.81 0.17
CA VAL A 196 10.76 2.13 0.64
C VAL A 196 10.68 3.06 1.86
N PRO A 197 11.12 2.62 3.06
CA PRO A 197 10.81 3.29 4.33
C PRO A 197 11.67 4.54 4.63
N PHE A 198 12.44 5.05 3.66
CA PHE A 198 13.47 6.06 3.93
C PHE A 198 12.91 7.47 4.10
N THR A 199 11.87 7.85 3.36
CA THR A 199 11.33 9.21 3.39
C THR A 199 9.83 9.25 3.74
N PRO A 200 9.33 10.30 4.43
CA PRO A 200 7.91 10.49 4.66
C PRO A 200 7.14 10.46 3.34
N ALA A 201 6.04 9.71 3.28
CA ALA A 201 5.26 9.47 2.06
C ALA A 201 6.04 8.97 0.82
N GLY A 202 7.34 8.64 0.92
CA GLY A 202 8.19 8.37 -0.24
C GLY A 202 8.58 9.62 -1.04
N ILE A 203 8.50 10.81 -0.44
CA ILE A 203 8.87 12.08 -1.09
C ILE A 203 10.29 11.97 -1.66
N GLY A 204 10.44 12.44 -2.90
CA GLY A 204 11.66 12.42 -3.70
C GLY A 204 11.81 11.13 -4.50
N ILE A 205 11.64 9.96 -3.86
CA ILE A 205 11.82 8.66 -4.51
C ILE A 205 10.68 8.38 -5.48
N VAL A 206 9.45 8.62 -5.04
CA VAL A 206 8.24 8.30 -5.81
C VAL A 206 8.12 9.22 -7.01
N GLU A 207 8.33 10.52 -6.81
CA GLU A 207 8.28 11.53 -7.88
C GLU A 207 9.37 11.26 -8.92
N ALA A 208 10.61 11.04 -8.49
CA ALA A 208 11.71 10.74 -9.41
C ALA A 208 11.48 9.45 -10.19
N GLY A 209 11.00 8.39 -9.52
CA GLY A 209 10.71 7.12 -10.18
C GLY A 209 9.56 7.22 -11.17
N MET A 210 8.48 7.92 -10.79
CA MET A 210 7.34 8.17 -11.67
C MET A 210 7.73 8.99 -12.91
N VAL A 211 8.50 10.06 -12.73
CA VAL A 211 9.04 10.87 -13.83
C VAL A 211 9.94 10.03 -14.74
N GLY A 212 10.87 9.28 -14.16
CA GLY A 212 11.78 8.42 -14.91
C GLY A 212 11.04 7.38 -15.75
N ILE A 213 9.98 6.78 -15.21
CA ILE A 213 9.14 5.82 -15.93
C ILE A 213 8.36 6.50 -17.05
N LEU A 214 7.72 7.64 -16.79
CA LEU A 214 6.95 8.37 -17.79
C LEU A 214 7.82 8.81 -18.98
N VAL A 215 9.03 9.30 -18.71
CA VAL A 215 9.98 9.70 -19.76
C VAL A 215 10.52 8.49 -20.49
N ALA A 216 11.08 7.51 -19.77
CA ALA A 216 11.82 6.40 -20.39
C ALA A 216 10.92 5.37 -21.08
N LEU A 217 9.69 5.16 -20.59
CA LEU A 217 8.79 4.13 -21.10
C LEU A 217 7.64 4.67 -21.94
N PHE A 218 7.18 5.89 -21.66
CA PHE A 218 6.02 6.48 -22.32
C PHE A 218 6.36 7.73 -23.15
N GLY A 219 7.63 8.13 -23.21
CA GLY A 219 8.09 9.21 -24.08
C GLY A 219 7.59 10.59 -23.67
N PHE A 220 7.28 10.79 -22.38
CA PHE A 220 6.91 12.11 -21.86
C PHE A 220 8.11 13.06 -21.92
N THR A 221 7.82 14.35 -22.12
CA THR A 221 8.82 15.38 -21.83
C THR A 221 9.02 15.47 -20.31
N PRO A 222 10.21 15.87 -19.83
CA PRO A 222 10.45 16.03 -18.39
C PRO A 222 9.43 16.94 -17.72
N GLU A 223 9.02 18.02 -18.38
CA GLU A 223 8.09 19.01 -17.83
C GLU A 223 6.70 18.43 -17.61
N SER A 224 6.17 17.69 -18.59
CA SER A 224 4.85 17.05 -18.48
C SER A 224 4.85 15.89 -17.48
N ALA A 225 5.92 15.11 -17.42
CA ALA A 225 6.10 14.06 -16.43
C ALA A 225 6.18 14.62 -14.99
N ILE A 226 6.93 15.71 -14.79
CA ILE A 226 7.04 16.41 -13.50
C ILE A 226 5.68 17.00 -13.11
N ALA A 227 4.98 17.66 -14.02
CA ALA A 227 3.66 18.23 -13.76
C ALA A 227 2.66 17.16 -13.31
N LEU A 228 2.61 16.02 -14.02
CA LEU A 228 1.75 14.89 -13.67
C LEU A 228 2.13 14.29 -12.31
N ALA A 229 3.41 14.07 -12.06
CA ALA A 229 3.89 13.53 -10.78
C ALA A 229 3.54 14.46 -9.61
N LEU A 230 3.88 15.74 -9.69
CA LEU A 230 3.63 16.68 -8.60
C LEU A 230 2.12 16.87 -8.35
N LEU A 231 1.31 16.95 -9.40
CA LEU A 231 -0.13 17.14 -9.24
C LEU A 231 -0.80 15.88 -8.66
N ASP A 232 -0.42 14.67 -9.10
CA ASP A 232 -0.96 13.44 -8.50
C ASP A 232 -0.60 13.35 -7.01
N ARG A 233 0.62 13.76 -6.65
CA ARG A 233 1.08 13.75 -5.26
C ARG A 233 0.39 14.80 -4.41
N LEU A 234 0.12 15.98 -4.97
CA LEU A 234 -0.69 16.99 -4.31
C LEU A 234 -2.12 16.48 -4.04
N VAL A 235 -2.75 15.84 -5.03
CA VAL A 235 -4.11 15.30 -4.88
C VAL A 235 -4.14 14.11 -3.93
N GLY A 236 -3.19 13.17 -4.03
CA GLY A 236 -3.14 11.96 -3.21
C GLY A 236 -2.63 12.23 -1.80
N VAL A 237 -1.38 12.66 -1.67
CA VAL A 237 -0.72 12.89 -0.37
C VAL A 237 -1.12 14.22 0.25
N GLY A 238 -1.20 15.28 -0.55
CA GLY A 238 -1.58 16.60 -0.02
C GLY A 238 -2.98 16.59 0.61
N SER A 239 -3.95 15.96 -0.03
CA SER A 239 -5.30 15.83 0.54
C SER A 239 -5.31 15.01 1.84
N LEU A 240 -4.52 13.94 1.93
CA LEU A 240 -4.37 13.15 3.16
C LEU A 240 -3.66 13.93 4.27
N VAL A 241 -2.64 14.72 3.96
CA VAL A 241 -1.94 15.56 4.94
C VAL A 241 -2.90 16.60 5.53
N VAL A 242 -3.69 17.27 4.70
CA VAL A 242 -4.64 18.30 5.14
C VAL A 242 -5.86 17.69 5.83
N GLY A 243 -6.59 16.81 5.14
CA GLY A 243 -7.82 16.21 5.66
C GLY A 243 -7.56 15.24 6.81
N GLY A 244 -6.53 14.40 6.69
CA GLY A 244 -6.07 13.53 7.77
C GLY A 244 -5.52 14.32 8.96
N GLY A 245 -4.90 15.48 8.74
CA GLY A 245 -4.43 16.36 9.79
C GLY A 245 -5.57 17.01 10.57
N ALA A 246 -6.60 17.49 9.86
CA ALA A 246 -7.83 17.99 10.48
C ALA A 246 -8.51 16.90 11.31
N LEU A 247 -8.65 15.69 10.75
CA LEU A 247 -9.18 14.54 11.48
C LEU A 247 -8.32 14.19 12.71
N PHE A 248 -7.00 14.19 12.55
CA PHE A 248 -6.06 13.95 13.64
C PHE A 248 -6.22 14.96 14.77
N ALA A 249 -6.52 16.23 14.47
CA ALA A 249 -6.73 17.25 15.50
C ALA A 249 -7.98 16.98 16.35
N VAL A 250 -9.07 16.55 15.72
CA VAL A 250 -10.39 16.41 16.38
C VAL A 250 -10.70 15.00 16.89
N SER A 251 -9.99 13.99 16.40
CA SER A 251 -10.32 12.60 16.68
C SER A 251 -10.29 12.26 18.18
N PRO A 252 -11.29 11.52 18.70
CA PRO A 252 -11.29 11.04 20.08
C PRO A 252 -10.36 9.85 20.31
N TYR A 253 -10.01 9.08 19.28
CA TYR A 253 -9.24 7.83 19.42
C TYR A 253 -7.82 8.03 19.95
N ARG A 254 -7.21 9.18 19.65
CA ARG A 254 -5.91 9.61 20.20
C ARG A 254 -5.93 9.87 21.71
N ARG A 255 -7.11 10.04 22.30
CA ARG A 255 -7.32 10.27 23.74
C ARG A 255 -7.87 9.02 24.45
N GLY A 256 -8.01 7.90 23.74
CA GLY A 256 -8.53 6.64 24.30
C GLY A 256 -10.03 6.64 24.59
N VAL A 257 -10.78 7.65 24.11
CA VAL A 257 -12.22 7.80 24.34
C VAL A 257 -13.05 7.55 23.07
N GLY A 258 -12.47 6.95 22.04
CA GLY A 258 -13.17 6.66 20.78
C GLY A 258 -14.12 5.46 20.91
N SER A 259 -15.37 5.61 20.45
CA SER A 259 -16.32 4.49 20.42
C SER A 259 -16.01 3.52 19.30
N LEU A 260 -15.64 2.28 19.64
CA LEU A 260 -15.43 1.21 18.66
C LEU A 260 -16.74 0.63 18.10
N ARG A 261 -17.91 1.01 18.64
CA ARG A 261 -19.24 0.57 18.20
C ARG A 261 -20.01 1.71 17.54
#